data_AF-A0A382I8W7-F1
#
_entry.id   AF-A0A382I8W7-F1
#
_cell.length_a   1.000
_cell.length_b   1.000
_cell.length_c   1.000
_cell.angle_alpha   90.00
_cell.angle_beta   90.00
_cell.angle_gamma   90.00
#
_symmetry.space_group_name_H-M   'P 1'
#
loop_
_entity.id
_entity.type
_entity.pdbx_description
1 polymer ?
#
loop_
_entity_poly.entity_id
_entity_poly.type
_entity_poly.pdbx_seq_one_letter_code
_entity_poly.pdbx_strand_id
1 'polypeptide(L)' 'MATKNLYKITFSNQGKLYEIYAKSVSNSNLLGFIEIESLVFGEKTSLVVDPSEEKIKTEFEGVKRTYI' A
#
# COMPACT_ATOMS: atom_id res chain seq x y z
N MET A 1 14.16 17.62 11.35
CA MET A 1 13.52 16.29 11.53
C MET A 1 12.54 16.11 10.39
N ALA A 2 12.76 15.17 9.47
CA ALA A 2 11.84 14.97 8.35
C ALA A 2 10.52 14.39 8.88
N THR A 3 9.41 15.05 8.61
CA THR A 3 8.06 14.55 8.90
C THR A 3 7.89 13.21 8.20
N LYS A 4 7.64 12.15 8.97
CA LYS A 4 7.44 10.81 8.45
C LYS A 4 6.02 10.77 7.88
N ASN A 5 5.89 11.09 6.60
CA ASN A 5 4.59 11.11 5.95
C ASN A 5 4.09 9.66 5.80
N LEU A 6 2.86 9.43 6.18
CA LEU A 6 2.16 8.18 5.93
C LEU A 6 0.99 8.50 5.00
N TYR A 7 0.98 7.84 3.86
CA TYR A 7 -0.04 7.98 2.84
C TYR A 7 -0.99 6.81 2.95
N LYS A 8 -2.29 7.09 2.93
CA LYS A 8 -3.32 6.08 2.72
C LYS A 8 -3.64 6.06 1.22
N ILE A 9 -3.43 4.91 0.58
CA ILE A 9 -3.74 4.71 -0.83
C ILE A 9 -4.91 3.73 -0.91
N THR A 10 -5.95 4.14 -1.63
CA THR A 10 -7.13 3.32 -1.88
C THR A 10 -7.32 3.19 -3.38
N PHE A 11 -7.32 1.98 -3.90
CA PHE A 11 -7.42 1.70 -5.34
C PHE A 11 -8.29 0.48 -5.59
N SER A 12 -8.89 0.40 -6.78
CA SER A 12 -9.62 -0.79 -7.21
C SER A 12 -8.75 -1.64 -8.13
N ASN A 13 -8.68 -2.94 -7.88
CA ASN A 13 -8.01 -3.89 -8.75
C ASN A 13 -8.93 -5.11 -8.93
N GLN A 14 -9.27 -5.44 -10.19
CA GLN A 14 -10.13 -6.56 -10.56
C GLN A 14 -11.45 -6.64 -9.76
N GLY A 15 -12.10 -5.50 -9.58
CA GLY A 15 -13.38 -5.41 -8.86
C GLY A 15 -13.29 -5.52 -7.34
N LYS A 16 -12.08 -5.62 -6.78
CA LYS A 16 -11.84 -5.53 -5.34
C LYS A 16 -11.27 -4.16 -4.98
N LEU A 17 -11.69 -3.62 -3.84
CA LEU A 17 -11.16 -2.38 -3.30
C LEU A 17 -10.02 -2.71 -2.34
N TYR A 18 -8.87 -2.10 -2.55
CA TYR A 18 -7.67 -2.26 -1.74
C TYR A 18 -7.41 -0.96 -0.98
N GLU A 19 -7.09 -1.09 0.31
CA GLU A 19 -6.58 0.01 1.14
C GLU A 19 -5.20 -0.41 1.67
N ILE A 20 -4.18 0.38 1.35
CA ILE A 20 -2.80 0.18 1.79
C ILE A 20 -2.21 1.48 2.33
N TYR A 21 -1.18 1.37 3.15
CA TYR A 21 -0.43 2.51 3.65
C TYR A 21 1.01 2.47 3.13
N ALA A 22 1.57 3.61 2.78
CA ALA A 22 2.95 3.72 2.29
C ALA A 22 3.63 4.96 2.86
N LYS A 23 4.97 4.94 2.92
CA LYS A 23 5.76 6.10 3.40
C LYS A 23 6.21 7.02 2.27
N SER A 24 6.18 6.54 1.04
CA SER A 24 6.62 7.29 -0.13
C SER A 24 5.69 7.02 -1.30
N VAL A 25 5.33 8.10 -2.00
CA VAL A 25 4.54 8.11 -3.22
C VAL A 25 5.25 9.03 -4.20
N SER A 26 5.57 8.53 -5.39
CA SER A 26 6.29 9.24 -6.45
C SER A 26 5.60 9.05 -7.80
N ASN A 27 5.84 10.00 -8.71
CA ASN A 27 5.48 9.80 -10.11
C ASN A 27 6.33 8.65 -10.66
N SER A 28 5.69 7.70 -11.34
CA SER A 28 6.43 6.63 -12.00
C SER A 28 6.92 7.07 -13.38
N ASN A 29 7.92 6.36 -13.90
CA ASN A 29 8.33 6.48 -15.30
C ASN A 29 7.37 5.73 -16.25
N LEU A 30 6.36 5.04 -15.71
CA LEU A 30 5.33 4.33 -16.46
C LEU A 30 4.11 5.24 -16.62
N LEU A 31 3.78 5.56 -17.87
CA LEU A 31 2.68 6.47 -18.15
C LEU A 31 1.36 5.93 -17.61
N GLY A 32 0.70 6.72 -16.77
CA GLY A 32 -0.58 6.37 -16.16
C GLY A 32 -0.47 5.64 -14.82
N PHE A 33 0.73 5.44 -14.29
CA PHE A 33 0.95 4.75 -13.01
C PHE A 33 1.66 5.63 -11.99
N ILE A 34 1.36 5.38 -10.72
CA ILE A 34 2.02 5.96 -9.56
C ILE A 34 2.93 4.92 -8.94
N GLU A 35 4.14 5.34 -8.57
CA GLU A 35 5.09 4.50 -7.86
C GLU A 35 4.91 4.68 -6.35
N ILE A 36 4.75 3.57 -5.65
CA ILE A 36 4.64 3.55 -4.19
C ILE A 36 5.72 2.65 -3.59
N GLU A 37 6.32 3.13 -2.50
CA GLU A 37 7.41 2.43 -1.82
C GLU A 37 7.20 2.37 -0.31
N SER A 38 7.88 1.41 0.32
CA SER A 38 7.86 1.22 1.77
C SER A 38 6.43 1.07 2.30
N LEU A 39 5.73 0.07 1.75
CA LEU A 39 4.41 -0.36 2.20
C LEU A 39 4.44 -0.66 3.70
N VAL A 40 3.40 -0.22 4.40
CA VAL A 40 3.19 -0.40 5.83
C VAL A 40 1.90 -1.19 6.02
N PHE A 41 2.00 -2.32 6.71
CA PHE A 41 0.88 -3.19 7.03
C PHE A 41 0.71 -3.23 8.56
N GLY A 42 -0.52 -3.18 9.06
CA GLY A 42 -0.82 -3.41 10.48
C GLY A 42 -0.76 -2.19 11.42
N GLU A 43 -0.97 -0.96 10.95
CA GLU A 43 -1.09 0.20 11.86
C GLU A 43 -2.50 0.36 12.47
N LYS A 44 -3.50 -0.40 12.01
CA LYS A 44 -4.78 -0.53 12.73
C LYS A 44 -4.69 -1.74 13.67
N THR A 45 -4.44 -1.47 14.95
CA THR A 45 -4.75 -2.39 16.06
C THR A 45 -6.26 -2.62 16.13
N SER A 46 -6.81 -3.44 15.24
CA SER A 46 -8.18 -3.93 15.37
C SER A 46 -8.07 -5.44 15.58
N LEU A 47 -8.66 -5.93 16.67
CA LEU A 47 -8.69 -7.35 17.05
C LEU A 47 -9.30 -8.29 15.99
N VAL A 48 -9.79 -7.74 14.87
CA VAL A 48 -10.32 -8.47 13.73
C VAL A 48 -9.46 -8.11 12.52
N VAL A 49 -8.55 -9.01 12.17
CA VAL A 49 -7.77 -8.92 10.95
C VAL A 49 -8.69 -9.33 9.79
N ASP A 50 -8.92 -8.43 8.84
CA ASP A 50 -9.68 -8.80 7.63
C ASP A 50 -8.83 -9.77 6.80
N PRO A 51 -9.34 -10.96 6.41
CA PRO A 51 -8.58 -11.90 5.59
C PRO A 51 -8.10 -11.30 4.25
N SER A 52 -8.68 -10.19 3.82
CA SER A 52 -8.22 -9.42 2.67
C SER A 52 -6.90 -8.69 2.95
N GLU A 53 -6.71 -8.14 4.15
CA GLU A 53 -5.47 -7.44 4.54
C GLU A 53 -4.30 -8.41 4.70
N GLU A 54 -4.55 -9.62 5.24
CA GLU A 54 -3.54 -10.68 5.27
C GLU A 54 -3.12 -11.14 3.87
N LYS A 55 -4.08 -11.33 2.96
CA LYS A 55 -3.78 -11.68 1.57
C LYS A 55 -2.93 -10.63 0.89
N ILE A 56 -3.26 -9.35 1.07
CA ILE A 56 -2.46 -8.23 0.56
C ILE A 56 -1.07 -8.27 1.17
N LYS A 57 -0.96 -8.43 2.48
CA LYS A 57 0.34 -8.49 3.16
C LYS A 57 1.21 -9.62 2.60
N THR A 58 0.65 -10.81 2.36
CA THR A 58 1.36 -11.94 1.75
C THR A 58 1.72 -11.68 0.29
N GLU A 59 0.81 -11.08 -0.48
CA GLU A 59 1.02 -10.76 -1.90
C GLU A 59 2.11 -9.70 -2.11
N PHE A 60 2.20 -8.73 -1.19
CA PHE A 60 3.20 -7.66 -1.19
C PHE A 60 4.38 -7.94 -0.25
N GLU A 61 4.49 -9.15 0.28
CA GLU A 61 5.61 -9.52 1.16
C GLU A 61 6.93 -9.47 0.38
N GLY A 62 7.88 -8.67 0.86
CA GLY A 62 9.16 -8.46 0.19
C GLY A 62 9.13 -7.46 -0.97
N VAL A 63 7.96 -6.91 -1.33
CA VAL A 63 7.83 -5.89 -2.37
C VAL A 63 8.28 -4.54 -1.85
N LYS A 64 9.39 -4.03 -2.41
CA LYS A 64 9.93 -2.71 -2.04
C LYS A 64 9.20 -1.56 -2.75
N ARG A 65 8.67 -1.83 -3.94
CA ARG A 65 8.15 -0.85 -4.88
C ARG A 65 7.01 -1.47 -5.71
N THR A 66 5.92 -0.73 -5.87
CA THR A 66 4.73 -1.15 -6.62
C THR A 66 4.24 -0.02 -7.51
N TYR A 67 3.58 -0.39 -8.60
CA TYR A 67 2.95 0.52 -9.54
C TYR A 67 1.46 0.27 -9.55
N ILE A 68 0.69 1.34 -9.34
CA ILE A 68 -0.78 1.33 -9.32
C ILE A 68 -1.34 2.37 -10.27
#